data_AF-Q46W11-F1
#
_entry.id   AF-Q46W11-F1
#
_cell.length_a   1.000
_cell.length_b   1.000
_cell.length_c   1.000
_cell.angle_alpha   90.00
_cell.angle_beta   90.00
_cell.angle_gamma   90.00
#
_symmetry.space_group_name_H-M   'P 1'
#
loop_
_entity.id
_entity.type
_entity.pdbx_description
1 polymer ?
#
loop_
_entity_poly.entity_id
_entity_poly.type
_entity_poly.pdbx_seq_one_letter_code
_entity_poly.pdbx_strand_id
1 'polypeptide(L)'
;MKTFDSAYEARIAPILMALGFIRVSEYYKQGGSPRRFYDSDNAHFCAMSDWWHPKLRLYVETKQAELNEHPTKQAAATAEAARRASCRGRRKKFGTYDMLQTQWSHSRFKQAAVQRDLSPQSMIVVFDKPVPYATMIAYAKIGLVAIHLDALEQYTRYIHFCRRGLPVQWNLPYPEENAAFVL
;
A
#
# COMPACT_ATOMS: atom_id res chain seq x y z
N MET A 1 -22.33 11.08 10.30
CA MET A 1 -21.08 11.32 9.56
C MET A 1 -20.20 10.08 9.76
N LYS A 2 -19.83 9.34 8.72
CA LYS A 2 -18.96 8.16 8.89
C LYS A 2 -17.51 8.64 9.05
N THR A 3 -16.88 8.30 10.17
CA THR A 3 -15.49 8.66 10.49
C THR A 3 -14.47 7.87 9.65
N PHE A 4 -14.89 6.75 9.06
CA PHE A 4 -14.04 5.84 8.27
C PHE A 4 -14.71 5.41 6.96
N ASP A 5 -13.91 5.21 5.91
CA ASP A 5 -14.42 4.92 4.56
C ASP A 5 -14.85 3.46 4.41
N SER A 6 -14.36 2.59 5.30
CA SER A 6 -14.71 1.17 5.34
C SER A 6 -14.74 0.61 6.75
N ALA A 7 -15.44 -0.52 6.93
CA ALA A 7 -15.39 -1.31 8.17
C ALA A 7 -13.97 -1.83 8.45
N TYR A 8 -13.20 -2.06 7.39
CA TYR A 8 -11.79 -2.41 7.45
C TYR A 8 -10.95 -1.30 8.11
N GLU A 9 -11.05 -0.06 7.61
CA GLU A 9 -10.35 1.09 8.20
C GLU A 9 -10.73 1.33 9.66
N ALA A 10 -12.04 1.26 9.95
CA ALA A 10 -12.54 1.44 11.32
C ALA A 10 -11.93 0.42 12.31
N ARG A 11 -11.62 -0.79 11.83
CA ARG A 11 -11.03 -1.86 12.64
C ARG A 11 -9.57 -1.62 12.96
N ILE A 12 -8.77 -1.15 11.99
CA ILE A 12 -7.32 -0.96 12.17
C ILE A 12 -6.97 0.42 12.74
N ALA A 13 -7.88 1.39 12.63
CA ALA A 13 -7.69 2.76 13.08
C ALA A 13 -7.21 2.90 14.53
N PRO A 14 -7.76 2.19 15.54
CA PRO A 14 -7.30 2.31 16.92
C PRO A 14 -5.82 1.96 17.09
N ILE A 15 -5.33 0.94 16.38
CA ILE A 15 -3.93 0.51 16.41
C ILE A 15 -3.03 1.62 15.84
N LEU A 16 -3.40 2.15 14.67
CA LEU A 16 -2.66 3.21 14.00
C LEU A 16 -2.63 4.51 14.83
N MET A 17 -3.76 4.89 15.40
CA MET A 17 -3.85 6.08 16.26
C MET A 17 -3.04 5.92 17.55
N ALA A 18 -3.04 4.73 18.16
CA ALA A 18 -2.20 4.45 19.33
C ALA A 18 -0.70 4.57 19.02
N LEU A 19 -0.30 4.24 17.80
CA LEU A 19 1.07 4.42 17.29
C LEU A 19 1.36 5.86 16.79
N GLY A 20 0.45 6.82 16.99
CA GLY A 20 0.68 8.23 16.66
C GLY A 20 0.41 8.60 15.20
N PHE A 21 -0.25 7.72 14.43
CA PHE A 21 -0.71 8.05 13.08
C PHE A 21 -2.00 8.86 13.11
N ILE A 22 -2.12 9.77 12.14
CA ILE A 22 -3.33 10.52 11.85
C ILE A 22 -3.80 10.20 10.42
N ARG A 23 -5.11 10.30 10.19
CA ARG A 23 -5.66 10.13 8.85
C ARG A 23 -5.18 11.23 7.91
N VAL A 24 -4.87 10.83 6.69
CA VAL A 24 -4.61 11.76 5.60
C VAL A 24 -5.91 11.96 4.81
N SER A 25 -6.15 13.21 4.40
CA SER A 25 -7.29 13.60 3.56
C SER A 25 -6.86 14.39 2.32
N GLU A 26 -5.55 14.56 2.13
CA GLU A 26 -4.98 15.32 1.04
C GLU A 26 -3.97 14.49 0.25
N TYR A 27 -3.91 14.73 -1.06
CA TYR A 27 -2.84 14.20 -1.89
C TYR A 27 -1.46 14.65 -1.39
N TYR A 28 -0.43 13.86 -1.69
CA TYR A 28 0.95 14.32 -1.53
C TYR A 28 1.12 15.66 -2.24
N LYS A 29 1.81 16.62 -1.62
CA LYS A 29 2.04 17.95 -2.17
C LYS A 29 3.50 18.16 -2.56
N GLN A 30 3.73 18.88 -3.66
CA GLN A 30 5.04 19.42 -4.07
C GLN A 30 4.81 20.86 -4.55
N GLY A 31 5.46 21.84 -3.90
CA GLY A 31 5.24 23.25 -4.22
C GLY A 31 3.78 23.71 -4.08
N GLY A 32 3.04 23.16 -3.10
CA GLY A 32 1.63 23.49 -2.86
C GLY A 32 0.61 22.79 -3.78
N SER A 33 1.05 22.12 -4.84
CA SER A 33 0.17 21.37 -5.76
C SER A 33 0.24 19.86 -5.51
N PRO A 34 -0.79 19.07 -5.90
CA PRO A 34 -0.73 17.62 -5.88
C PRO A 34 0.50 17.11 -6.65
N ARG A 35 1.31 16.29 -5.98
CA ARG A 35 2.50 15.67 -6.53
C ARG A 35 2.10 14.67 -7.61
N ARG A 36 2.83 14.74 -8.73
CA ARG A 36 2.68 13.81 -9.86
C ARG A 36 3.68 12.67 -9.72
N PHE A 37 3.18 11.46 -9.85
CA PHE A 37 3.91 10.22 -9.98
C PHE A 37 3.71 9.68 -11.39
N TYR A 38 4.55 8.74 -11.83
CA TYR A 38 4.52 8.20 -13.18
C TYR A 38 4.51 6.68 -13.15
N ASP A 39 3.65 6.06 -13.95
CA ASP A 39 3.71 4.61 -14.17
C ASP A 39 4.80 4.26 -15.21
N SER A 40 4.93 2.97 -15.57
CA SER A 40 5.96 2.54 -16.53
C SER A 40 5.74 3.05 -17.96
N ASP A 41 4.52 3.47 -18.29
CA ASP A 41 4.19 4.08 -19.60
C ASP A 41 4.34 5.62 -19.54
N ASN A 42 4.93 6.14 -18.46
CA ASN A 42 5.07 7.56 -18.18
C ASN A 42 3.72 8.30 -18.05
N ALA A 43 2.63 7.57 -17.80
CA ALA A 43 1.34 8.18 -17.53
C ALA A 43 1.32 8.74 -16.11
N HIS A 44 1.03 10.04 -15.99
CA HIS A 44 1.05 10.70 -14.68
C HIS A 44 -0.16 10.32 -13.83
N PHE A 45 0.02 10.32 -12.51
CA PHE A 45 -1.04 10.12 -11.53
C PHE A 45 -0.76 10.86 -10.23
N CYS A 46 -1.80 11.08 -9.42
CA CYS A 46 -1.67 11.59 -8.06
C CYS A 46 -2.00 10.47 -7.08
N ALA A 47 -1.37 10.49 -5.92
CA ALA A 47 -1.57 9.51 -4.87
C ALA A 47 -1.74 10.19 -3.51
N MET A 48 -2.42 9.47 -2.63
CA MET A 48 -2.67 9.81 -1.24
C MET A 48 -2.47 8.51 -0.46
N SER A 49 -1.86 8.58 0.71
CA SER A 49 -1.83 7.48 1.68
C SER A 49 -3.05 7.55 2.57
N ASP A 50 -3.38 6.44 3.23
CA ASP A 50 -4.45 6.42 4.23
C ASP A 50 -4.04 7.15 5.53
N TRP A 51 -2.77 7.03 5.94
CA TRP A 51 -2.27 7.48 7.25
C TRP A 51 -0.90 8.17 7.19
N TRP A 52 -0.64 9.05 8.15
CA TRP A 52 0.61 9.77 8.31
C TRP A 52 1.02 9.87 9.77
N HIS A 53 2.28 9.59 10.08
CA HIS A 53 2.90 9.83 11.38
C HIS A 53 3.70 11.15 11.33
N PRO A 54 3.24 12.24 11.98
CA PRO A 54 3.87 13.56 11.85
C PRO A 54 5.31 13.60 12.36
N LYS A 55 5.58 13.03 13.55
CA LYS A 55 6.92 13.04 14.15
C LYS A 55 7.94 12.23 13.33
N LEU A 56 7.56 11.07 12.83
CA LEU A 56 8.44 10.19 12.05
C LEU A 56 8.53 10.57 10.56
N ARG A 57 7.62 11.44 10.10
CA ARG A 57 7.44 11.80 8.68
C ARG A 57 7.26 10.56 7.82
N LEU A 58 6.45 9.62 8.31
CA LEU A 58 6.17 8.32 7.68
C LEU A 58 4.71 8.26 7.25
N TYR A 59 4.48 7.91 6.00
CA TYR A 59 3.16 7.64 5.43
C TYR A 59 2.91 6.13 5.38
N VAL A 60 1.66 5.73 5.60
CA VAL A 60 1.21 4.34 5.56
C VAL A 60 -0.01 4.24 4.66
N GLU A 61 0.11 3.40 3.63
CA GLU A 61 -1.03 2.89 2.86
C GLU A 61 -1.44 1.55 3.45
N THR A 62 -2.72 1.38 3.77
CA THR A 62 -3.23 0.16 4.37
C THR A 62 -3.95 -0.70 3.32
N LYS A 63 -3.79 -2.02 3.41
CA LYS A 63 -4.41 -2.97 2.48
C LYS A 63 -4.95 -4.19 3.21
N GLN A 64 -6.16 -4.61 2.85
CA GLN A 64 -6.80 -5.77 3.48
C GLN A 64 -6.23 -7.12 2.96
N ALA A 65 -5.67 -7.12 1.76
CA ALA A 65 -5.22 -8.32 1.07
C ALA A 65 -4.24 -7.94 -0.03
N GLU A 66 -3.70 -8.97 -0.69
CA GLU A 66 -2.75 -8.88 -1.79
C GLU A 66 -3.14 -7.82 -2.83
N LEU A 67 -2.14 -7.09 -3.28
CA LEU A 67 -2.21 -6.15 -4.39
C LEU A 67 -2.28 -6.90 -5.72
N ASN A 68 -2.99 -6.34 -6.69
CA ASN A 68 -3.04 -6.89 -8.05
C ASN A 68 -1.76 -6.54 -8.84
N GLU A 69 -1.61 -7.16 -10.01
CA GLU A 69 -0.37 -7.14 -10.80
C GLU A 69 -0.44 -6.30 -12.07
N HIS A 70 -1.36 -5.34 -12.16
CA HIS A 70 -1.43 -4.48 -13.35
C HIS A 70 -0.23 -3.52 -13.35
N PRO A 71 0.61 -3.45 -14.40
CA PRO A 71 1.82 -2.61 -14.40
C PRO A 71 1.56 -1.15 -14.78
N THR A 72 0.47 -0.87 -15.49
CA THR A 72 0.12 0.47 -15.98
C THR A 72 -1.36 0.77 -15.78
N LYS A 73 -1.73 2.05 -15.82
CA LYS A 73 -3.15 2.46 -15.81
C LYS A 73 -3.95 1.84 -16.94
N GLN A 74 -3.35 1.75 -18.13
CA GLN A 74 -4.01 1.21 -19.31
C GLN A 74 -4.26 -0.30 -19.17
N ALA A 75 -3.29 -1.04 -18.63
CA ALA A 75 -3.45 -2.46 -18.34
C ALA A 75 -4.60 -2.71 -17.35
N ALA A 76 -4.64 -1.94 -16.26
CA ALA A 76 -5.72 -2.00 -15.26
C ALA A 76 -7.10 -1.68 -15.88
N ALA A 77 -7.19 -0.63 -16.69
CA ALA A 77 -8.43 -0.24 -17.37
C ALA A 77 -8.93 -1.34 -18.33
N THR A 78 -8.01 -1.96 -19.07
CA THR A 78 -8.30 -3.06 -20.00
C THR A 78 -8.81 -4.29 -19.23
N ALA A 79 -8.13 -4.66 -18.14
CA ALA A 79 -8.53 -5.76 -17.28
C ALA A 79 -9.91 -5.53 -16.63
N GLU A 80 -10.19 -4.30 -16.20
CA GLU A 80 -11.51 -3.95 -15.65
C GLU A 80 -12.61 -4.05 -16.70
N ALA A 81 -12.39 -3.53 -17.91
CA ALA A 81 -13.36 -3.62 -19.01
C ALA A 81 -13.68 -5.08 -19.35
N ALA A 82 -12.65 -5.93 -19.48
CA ALA A 82 -12.81 -7.36 -19.73
C ALA A 82 -13.57 -8.07 -18.59
N ARG A 83 -13.25 -7.75 -17.32
CA ARG A 83 -13.95 -8.32 -16.16
C ARG A 83 -15.42 -7.89 -16.11
N ARG A 84 -15.72 -6.62 -16.40
CA ARG A 84 -17.10 -6.11 -16.49
C ARG A 84 -17.89 -6.81 -17.58
N ALA A 85 -17.31 -7.02 -18.76
CA ALA A 85 -17.93 -7.77 -19.85
C ALA A 85 -18.21 -9.23 -19.44
N SER A 86 -17.24 -9.89 -18.81
CA SER A 86 -17.40 -11.26 -18.29
C SER A 86 -18.52 -11.38 -17.26
N CYS A 87 -18.60 -10.45 -16.30
CA CYS A 87 -19.67 -10.41 -15.30
C CYS A 87 -21.05 -10.24 -15.97
N ARG A 88 -21.19 -9.34 -16.95
CA ARG A 88 -22.44 -9.18 -17.72
C ARG A 88 -22.83 -10.46 -18.45
N GLY A 89 -21.88 -11.11 -19.15
CA GLY A 89 -22.14 -12.37 -19.86
C GLY A 89 -22.61 -13.50 -18.95
N ARG A 90 -22.13 -13.53 -17.70
CA ARG A 90 -22.54 -14.49 -16.67
C ARG A 90 -23.76 -14.05 -15.85
N ARG A 91 -24.40 -12.92 -16.19
CA ARG A 91 -25.49 -12.30 -15.41
C ARG A 91 -25.11 -12.07 -13.93
N LYS A 92 -23.83 -11.85 -13.64
CA LYS A 92 -23.29 -11.54 -12.31
C LYS A 92 -23.06 -10.03 -12.19
N LYS A 93 -23.34 -9.46 -11.01
CA LYS A 93 -22.97 -8.08 -10.70
C LYS A 93 -21.45 -7.97 -10.50
N PHE A 94 -20.83 -6.94 -11.08
CA PHE A 94 -19.44 -6.55 -10.79
C PHE A 94 -19.36 -6.01 -9.35
N GLY A 95 -18.66 -6.72 -8.47
CA GLY A 95 -18.58 -6.40 -7.04
C GLY A 95 -17.24 -5.82 -6.61
N THR A 96 -17.10 -5.53 -5.32
CA THR A 96 -15.86 -5.02 -4.70
C THR A 96 -14.67 -5.93 -4.95
N TYR A 97 -14.88 -7.25 -4.89
CA TYR A 97 -13.82 -8.21 -5.20
C TYR A 97 -13.31 -8.04 -6.64
N ASP A 98 -14.21 -8.00 -7.62
CA ASP A 98 -13.84 -7.83 -9.03
C ASP A 98 -13.13 -6.48 -9.25
N MET A 99 -13.57 -5.44 -8.55
CA MET A 99 -12.97 -4.10 -8.56
C MET A 99 -11.53 -4.10 -8.04
N LEU A 100 -11.27 -4.66 -6.85
CA LEU A 100 -9.93 -4.71 -6.26
C LEU A 100 -8.95 -5.52 -7.12
N GLN A 101 -9.44 -6.54 -7.82
CA GLN A 101 -8.63 -7.35 -8.73
C GLN A 101 -8.23 -6.63 -10.03
N THR A 102 -8.90 -5.53 -10.39
CA THR A 102 -8.64 -4.83 -11.66
C THR A 102 -8.19 -3.38 -11.51
N GLN A 103 -8.47 -2.72 -10.38
CA GLN A 103 -8.19 -1.30 -10.25
C GLN A 103 -6.70 -0.96 -10.10
N TRP A 104 -6.28 0.10 -10.80
CA TRP A 104 -4.93 0.64 -10.71
C TRP A 104 -4.55 1.10 -9.29
N SER A 105 -5.52 1.62 -8.52
CA SER A 105 -5.32 2.05 -7.13
C SER A 105 -4.83 0.92 -6.22
N HIS A 106 -5.13 -0.34 -6.58
CA HIS A 106 -4.79 -1.56 -5.85
C HIS A 106 -3.63 -2.36 -6.49
N SER A 107 -2.90 -1.75 -7.44
CA SER A 107 -1.74 -2.38 -8.08
C SER A 107 -0.46 -2.26 -7.25
N ARG A 108 0.33 -3.34 -7.18
CA ARG A 108 1.68 -3.32 -6.58
C ARG A 108 2.63 -2.38 -7.30
N PHE A 109 2.50 -2.22 -8.62
CA PHE A 109 3.37 -1.37 -9.41
C PHE A 109 3.10 0.12 -9.16
N LYS A 110 1.82 0.49 -8.96
CA LYS A 110 1.47 1.83 -8.48
C LYS A 110 2.14 2.13 -7.13
N GLN A 111 1.99 1.21 -6.16
CA GLN A 111 2.53 1.41 -4.82
C GLN A 111 4.07 1.49 -4.84
N ALA A 112 4.72 0.63 -5.63
CA ALA A 112 6.16 0.68 -5.86
C ALA A 112 6.61 2.01 -6.48
N ALA A 113 5.88 2.53 -7.48
CA ALA A 113 6.19 3.81 -8.10
C ALA A 113 6.12 4.98 -7.10
N VAL A 114 5.10 4.99 -6.23
CA VAL A 114 4.99 5.99 -5.15
C VAL A 114 6.14 5.86 -4.16
N GLN A 115 6.48 4.64 -3.72
CA GLN A 115 7.58 4.42 -2.80
C GLN A 115 8.94 4.77 -3.37
N ARG A 116 9.19 4.48 -4.65
CA ARG A 116 10.44 4.87 -5.32
C ARG A 116 10.64 6.38 -5.27
N ASP A 117 9.57 7.14 -5.50
CA ASP A 117 9.60 8.60 -5.51
C ASP A 117 9.68 9.24 -4.11
N LEU A 118 9.16 8.58 -3.07
CA LEU A 118 9.16 9.07 -1.68
C LEU A 118 10.27 8.46 -0.80
N SER A 119 10.88 7.38 -1.26
CA SER A 119 11.65 6.38 -0.50
C SER A 119 10.81 5.52 0.46
N PRO A 120 11.22 4.25 0.69
CA PRO A 120 10.63 3.39 1.72
C PRO A 120 10.70 3.94 3.14
N GLN A 121 11.63 4.86 3.45
CA GLN A 121 11.69 5.49 4.77
C GLN A 121 10.59 6.53 4.99
N SER A 122 9.93 6.98 3.91
CA SER A 122 8.87 7.98 3.97
C SER A 122 7.50 7.39 3.71
N MET A 123 7.39 6.24 3.03
CA MET A 123 6.11 5.58 2.76
C MET A 123 6.25 4.07 2.71
N ILE A 124 5.36 3.35 3.40
CA ILE A 124 5.24 1.89 3.31
C ILE A 124 3.80 1.44 3.07
N VAL A 125 3.65 0.18 2.63
CA VAL A 125 2.35 -0.51 2.60
C VAL A 125 2.24 -1.42 3.83
N VAL A 126 1.09 -1.40 4.50
CA VAL A 126 0.79 -2.23 5.67
C VAL A 126 -0.41 -3.10 5.37
N PHE A 127 -0.26 -4.42 5.51
CA PHE A 127 -1.33 -5.38 5.35
C PHE A 127 -1.93 -5.79 6.70
N ASP A 128 -3.26 -5.87 6.81
CA ASP A 128 -3.93 -6.36 8.02
C ASP A 128 -4.07 -7.88 8.10
N LYS A 129 -3.76 -8.56 6.99
CA LYS A 129 -3.76 -9.99 6.85
C LYS A 129 -2.38 -10.44 6.39
N PRO A 130 -1.92 -11.63 6.84
CA PRO A 130 -0.69 -12.21 6.34
C PRO A 130 -0.72 -12.33 4.81
N VAL A 131 0.37 -11.90 4.18
CA VAL A 131 0.61 -12.05 2.74
C VAL A 131 1.58 -13.21 2.53
N PRO A 132 1.34 -14.11 1.54
CA PRO A 132 2.25 -15.20 1.25
C PRO A 132 3.68 -14.74 1.00
N TYR A 133 4.65 -15.52 1.44
CA TYR A 133 6.07 -15.19 1.31
C TYR A 133 6.50 -14.91 -0.13
N ALA A 134 6.09 -15.78 -1.08
CA ALA A 134 6.38 -15.60 -2.50
C ALA A 134 5.86 -14.26 -3.04
N THR A 135 4.69 -13.81 -2.57
CA THR A 135 4.10 -12.52 -2.93
C THR A 135 4.91 -11.35 -2.35
N MET A 136 5.36 -11.44 -1.10
CA MET A 136 6.23 -10.42 -0.49
C MET A 136 7.58 -10.31 -1.22
N ILE A 137 8.16 -11.43 -1.66
CA ILE A 137 9.37 -11.43 -2.49
C ILE A 137 9.10 -10.75 -3.84
N ALA A 138 7.95 -11.02 -4.46
CA ALA A 138 7.57 -10.34 -5.70
C ALA A 138 7.42 -8.81 -5.51
N TYR A 139 6.93 -8.37 -4.35
CA TYR A 139 6.88 -6.94 -4.00
C TYR A 139 8.28 -6.36 -3.82
N ALA A 140 9.15 -7.02 -3.07
CA ALA A 140 10.52 -6.56 -2.84
C ALA A 140 11.33 -6.44 -4.15
N LYS A 141 11.14 -7.37 -5.09
CA LYS A 141 11.81 -7.35 -6.41
C LYS A 141 11.49 -6.11 -7.24
N ILE A 142 10.34 -5.47 -7.02
CA ILE A 142 9.95 -4.22 -7.69
C ILE A 142 10.19 -2.98 -6.81
N GLY A 143 10.89 -3.13 -5.68
CA GLY A 143 11.19 -2.04 -4.76
C GLY A 143 10.03 -1.62 -3.86
N LEU A 144 9.00 -2.46 -3.73
CA LEU A 144 7.89 -2.23 -2.80
C LEU A 144 8.23 -2.81 -1.42
N VAL A 145 8.37 -1.94 -0.43
CA VAL A 145 8.47 -2.33 0.98
C VAL A 145 7.08 -2.39 1.57
N ALA A 146 6.73 -3.57 2.07
CA ALA A 146 5.48 -3.79 2.77
C ALA A 146 5.71 -4.66 4.01
N ILE A 147 4.80 -4.56 4.97
CA ILE A 147 4.82 -5.32 6.22
C ILE A 147 3.39 -5.72 6.62
N HIS A 148 3.27 -6.65 7.56
CA HIS A 148 2.01 -6.87 8.26
C HIS A 148 1.81 -5.80 9.34
N LEU A 149 0.56 -5.64 9.80
CA LEU A 149 0.19 -4.66 10.81
C LEU A 149 0.89 -4.90 12.14
N ASP A 150 1.16 -6.15 12.50
CA ASP A 150 1.83 -6.51 13.75
C ASP A 150 3.27 -5.97 13.81
N ALA A 151 3.99 -5.96 12.67
CA ALA A 151 5.34 -5.40 12.56
C ALA A 151 5.38 -3.87 12.63
N LEU A 152 4.24 -3.18 12.55
CA LEU A 152 4.21 -1.74 12.39
C LEU A 152 4.88 -1.01 13.55
N GLU A 153 4.66 -1.46 14.79
CA GLU A 153 5.31 -0.85 15.95
C GLU A 153 6.84 -0.98 15.85
N GLN A 154 7.35 -2.17 15.51
CA GLN A 154 8.78 -2.36 15.31
C GLN A 154 9.33 -1.51 14.17
N TYR A 155 8.58 -1.39 13.07
CA TYR A 155 8.94 -0.55 11.93
C TYR A 155 9.02 0.94 12.30
N THR A 156 8.09 1.44 13.11
CA THR A 156 8.15 2.84 13.59
C THR A 156 9.39 3.10 14.43
N ARG A 157 9.81 2.15 15.28
CA ARG A 157 11.07 2.22 16.04
C ARG A 157 12.29 2.22 15.13
N TYR A 158 12.30 1.37 14.09
CA TYR A 158 13.33 1.37 13.06
C TYR A 158 13.47 2.74 12.40
N ILE A 159 12.36 3.33 11.92
CA ILE A 159 12.36 4.66 11.31
C ILE A 159 12.84 5.72 12.29
N HIS A 160 12.39 5.68 13.55
CA HIS A 160 12.84 6.59 14.59
C HIS A 160 14.36 6.59 14.77
N PHE A 161 14.98 5.40 14.82
CA PHE A 161 16.42 5.26 14.91
C PHE A 161 17.14 5.73 13.63
N CYS A 162 16.63 5.39 12.44
CA CYS A 162 17.16 5.91 11.18
C CYS A 162 17.17 7.44 11.14
N ARG A 163 16.09 8.09 11.58
CA ARG A 163 15.97 9.55 11.61
C ARG A 163 16.94 10.23 12.58
N ARG A 164 17.47 9.48 13.55
CA ARG A 164 18.52 9.92 14.47
C ARG A 164 19.94 9.60 14.00
N GLY A 165 20.09 9.09 12.77
CA GLY A 165 21.39 8.74 12.20
C GLY A 165 22.00 7.46 12.77
N LEU A 166 21.22 6.65 13.50
CA LEU A 166 21.70 5.37 13.98
C LEU A 166 21.74 4.35 12.83
N PRO A 167 22.85 3.60 12.70
CA PRO A 167 22.95 2.53 11.71
C PRO A 167 22.07 1.35 12.16
N VAL A 168 20.86 1.30 11.65
CA VAL A 168 19.92 0.20 11.89
C VAL A 168 19.56 -0.43 10.55
N GLN A 169 19.43 -1.76 10.54
CA GLN A 169 19.05 -2.52 9.37
C GLN A 169 17.63 -3.06 9.57
N TRP A 170 16.76 -2.84 8.59
CA TRP A 170 15.49 -3.55 8.53
C TRP A 170 15.73 -4.85 7.78
N ASN A 171 15.88 -5.93 8.54
CA ASN A 171 15.83 -7.26 7.96
C ASN A 171 14.36 -7.59 7.77
N LEU A 172 13.94 -7.76 6.51
CA LEU A 172 12.70 -8.47 6.22
C LEU A 172 12.98 -9.92 6.63
N PRO A 173 12.49 -10.39 7.78
CA PRO A 173 12.68 -11.78 8.14
C PRO A 173 11.74 -12.55 7.24
N TYR A 174 12.35 -13.18 6.27
CA TYR A 174 11.69 -14.09 5.37
C TYR A 174 11.92 -15.47 5.99
N PRO A 175 10.98 -16.00 6.80
CA PRO A 175 11.07 -17.41 7.15
C PRO A 175 11.07 -18.23 5.85
N GLU A 176 11.69 -19.42 5.92
CA GLU A 176 11.75 -20.40 4.83
C GLU A 176 10.38 -20.62 4.17
N GLU A 177 10.39 -21.15 2.94
CA GLU A 177 9.30 -21.20 1.94
C GLU A 177 7.88 -21.64 2.39
N ASN A 178 7.61 -21.96 3.66
CA ASN A 178 6.36 -22.55 4.15
C ASN A 178 5.73 -21.89 5.38
N ALA A 179 6.25 -20.78 5.91
CA ALA A 179 5.64 -20.08 7.04
C ALA A 179 4.69 -18.95 6.58
N ALA A 180 3.47 -18.94 7.11
CA ALA A 180 2.60 -17.77 7.02
C ALA A 180 3.23 -16.60 7.79
N PHE A 181 3.28 -15.44 7.16
CA PHE A 181 3.99 -14.27 7.66
C PHE A 181 3.51 -13.85 9.05
N VAL A 182 4.44 -13.77 9.99
CA VAL A 182 4.32 -12.99 11.23
C VAL A 182 5.63 -12.23 11.41
N LEU A 183 5.57 -10.92 11.22
CA LEU A 183 6.07 -9.99 12.21
C LEU A 183 5.03 -8.89 12.40
#